data_AF-A8LIM6-F1
#
_entry.id   AF-A8LIM6-F1
#
_cell.length_a   1.000
_cell.length_b   1.000
_cell.length_c   1.000
_cell.angle_alpha   90.00
_cell.angle_beta   90.00
_cell.angle_gamma   90.00
#
_symmetry.space_group_name_H-M   'P 1'
#
loop_
_entity.id
_entity.type
_entity.pdbx_description
1 polymer ?
#
loop_
_entity_poly.entity_id
_entity_poly.type
_entity_poly.pdbx_seq_one_letter_code
_entity_poly.pdbx_strand_id
1 'polypeptide(L)' 'MDVFLTALGLVLVIEGLVFALAPSRIEDLLEMFARMPLSTRRTLGLGAIALGVLIVALGKTLAG' A
#
# COMPACT_ATOMS: atom_id res chain seq x y z
N MET A 1 -21.28 -4.61 3.94
CA MET A 1 -20.35 -4.67 5.10
C MET A 1 -19.19 -5.61 4.83
N ASP A 2 -19.40 -6.66 4.03
CA ASP A 2 -18.44 -7.76 3.83
C ASP A 2 -17.18 -7.32 3.09
N VAL A 3 -17.30 -6.50 2.04
CA VAL A 3 -16.16 -6.01 1.24
C VAL A 3 -15.15 -5.23 2.10
N PHE A 4 -15.62 -4.47 3.09
CA PHE A 4 -14.72 -3.72 3.98
C PHE A 4 -13.90 -4.67 4.86
N LEU A 5 -14.55 -5.66 5.48
CA LEU A 5 -13.86 -6.67 6.30
C LEU A 5 -12.88 -7.51 5.46
N THR A 6 -13.28 -7.90 4.24
CA THR A 6 -12.40 -8.61 3.31
C THR A 6 -11.20 -7.76 2.90
N ALA A 7 -11.41 -6.50 2.53
CA ALA A 7 -10.32 -5.59 2.16
C ALA A 7 -9.37 -5.35 3.34
N LEU A 8 -9.92 -5.14 4.54
CA LEU A 8 -9.13 -4.97 5.76
C LEU A 8 -8.32 -6.23 6.08
N GLY A 9 -8.93 -7.41 6.01
CA GLY A 9 -8.25 -8.69 6.21
C GLY A 9 -7.12 -8.91 5.20
N LEU A 10 -7.36 -8.58 3.93
CA LEU A 10 -6.35 -8.71 2.88
C LEU A 10 -5.16 -7.76 3.11
N VAL A 11 -5.41 -6.51 3.51
CA VAL A 11 -4.35 -5.56 3.89
C VAL A 11 -3.51 -6.13 5.02
N LEU A 12 -4.12 -6.67 6.08
CA LEU A 12 -3.41 -7.26 7.20
C LEU A 12 -2.56 -8.48 6.80
N VAL A 13 -3.08 -9.35 5.93
CA VAL A 13 -2.31 -10.50 5.41
C VAL A 13 -1.11 -10.02 4.59
N ILE A 14 -1.31 -9.08 3.67
CA ILE A 14 -0.23 -8.60 2.80
C ILE A 14 0.85 -7.90 3.65
N GLU A 15 0.47 -6.96 4.51
CA GLU A 15 1.41 -6.27 5.40
C GLU A 15 2.15 -7.27 6.31
N GLY A 16 1.41 -8.18 6.96
CA GLY A 16 1.98 -9.20 7.85
C GLY A 16 2.96 -10.15 7.14
N LEU A 17 2.71 -10.49 5.87
CA LEU A 17 3.64 -11.28 5.07
C LEU A 17 4.95 -10.55 4.80
N VAL A 18 4.91 -9.24 4.52
CA VAL A 18 6.12 -8.44 4.34
C VAL A 18 6.96 -8.45 5.63
N PHE A 19 6.31 -8.25 6.79
CA PHE A 19 6.97 -8.33 8.10
C PHE A 19 7.53 -9.73 8.40
N ALA A 20 6.79 -10.80 8.09
CA ALA A 20 7.19 -12.16 8.41
C ALA A 20 8.30 -12.70 7.49
N LEU A 21 8.26 -12.38 6.20
CA LEU A 21 9.16 -12.98 5.20
C LEU A 21 10.41 -12.14 4.94
N ALA A 22 10.33 -10.81 5.12
CA ALA A 22 11.43 -9.91 4.78
C ALA A 22 11.63 -8.77 5.79
N PRO A 23 11.77 -9.07 7.10
CA PRO A 23 11.87 -8.04 8.14
C PRO A 23 13.04 -7.07 7.92
N SER A 24 14.22 -7.57 7.51
CA SER A 24 15.40 -6.73 7.26
C SER A 24 15.23 -5.78 6.07
N ARG A 25 14.44 -6.16 5.06
CA ARG A 25 14.16 -5.28 3.91
C ARG A 25 13.29 -4.09 4.30
N ILE A 26 12.44 -4.24 5.32
CA ILE A 26 11.62 -3.15 5.83
C ILE A 26 12.51 -2.08 6.47
N GLU A 27 13.51 -2.50 7.25
CA GLU A 27 14.46 -1.58 7.87
C GLU A 27 15.21 -0.74 6.81
N ASP A 28 15.74 -1.39 5.77
CA ASP A 28 16.41 -0.71 4.66
C ASP A 28 15.49 0.29 3.95
N LEU A 29 14.24 -0.09 3.70
CA LEU A 29 13.24 0.77 3.08
C LEU A 29 12.90 1.96 3.97
N LEU A 30 12.73 1.74 5.28
CA LEU A 30 12.45 2.80 6.24
C LEU A 30 13.61 3.80 6.34
N GLU A 31 14.86 3.32 6.34
CA GLU A 31 16.02 4.20 6.29
C GLU A 31 16.04 5.04 5.01
N MET A 32 15.77 4.42 3.85
CA MET A 32 15.68 5.14 2.59
C MET A 32 14.58 6.20 2.63
N PHE A 33 13.38 5.86 3.11
CA PHE A 33 12.27 6.80 3.28
C PHE A 33 12.64 7.93 4.26
N ALA A 34 13.33 7.62 5.36
CA ALA A 34 13.76 8.59 6.36
C ALA A 34 14.76 9.62 5.80
N ARG A 35 15.52 9.27 4.77
CA ARG A 35 16.44 10.19 4.06
C ARG A 35 15.74 11.04 3.00
N MET A 36 14.50 10.73 2.59
CA MET A 36 13.78 11.50 1.58
C MET A 36 13.25 12.84 2.13
N PRO A 37 13.25 13.92 1.33
CA PRO A 37 12.54 15.16 1.67
C PRO A 37 11.03 14.95 1.86
N LEU A 38 10.42 15.75 2.73
CA LEU A 38 9.00 15.65 3.05
C LEU A 38 8.10 15.83 1.81
N SER A 39 8.46 16.73 0.89
CA SER A 39 7.73 16.95 -0.37
C SER A 39 7.69 15.70 -1.25
N THR A 40 8.81 14.97 -1.33
CA THR A 40 8.90 13.70 -2.09
C THR A 40 8.02 12.63 -1.45
N ARG A 41 8.05 12.49 -0.11
CA ARG A 41 7.19 11.52 0.60
C ARG A 41 5.70 11.80 0.38
N ARG A 42 5.31 13.08 0.41
CA ARG A 42 3.92 13.49 0.13
C ARG A 42 3.52 13.15 -1.30
N THR A 43 4.38 13.42 -2.27
CA THR A 43 4.10 13.14 -3.69
C THR A 43 3.98 11.64 -3.94
N LEU A 44 4.86 10.82 -3.35
CA LEU A 44 4.77 9.36 -3.37
C LEU A 44 3.45 8.86 -2.79
N GLY A 45 3.06 9.36 -1.61
CA GLY A 45 1.80 8.98 -0.97
C GLY A 45 0.58 9.35 -1.81
N LEU A 46 0.55 10.58 -2.36
CA LEU A 46 -0.53 11.02 -3.25
C LEU A 46 -0.59 10.18 -4.53
N GLY A 47 0.56 9.83 -5.12
CA GLY A 47 0.64 8.94 -6.28
C GLY A 47 0.11 7.54 -5.98
N ALA A 48 0.48 6.97 -4.83
CA ALA A 48 -0.01 5.67 -4.39
C ALA A 48 -1.54 5.66 -4.18
N ILE A 49 -2.09 6.72 -3.57
CA ILE A 49 -3.54 6.88 -3.40
C ILE A 49 -4.23 6.97 -4.77
N ALA A 50 -3.74 7.82 -5.67
CA ALA A 50 -4.33 7.99 -7.00
C ALA A 50 -4.33 6.68 -7.80
N LEU A 51 -3.22 5.94 -7.76
CA LEU A 51 -3.10 4.63 -8.40
C LEU A 51 -4.06 3.61 -7.77
N GLY A 52 -4.16 3.56 -6.44
CA GLY A 52 -5.08 2.67 -5.74
C GLY A 52 -6.55 2.93 -6.13
N VAL A 53 -6.95 4.20 -6.19
CA VAL A 53 -8.30 4.59 -6.65
C VAL A 53 -8.53 4.15 -8.10
N LEU A 54 -7.54 4.36 -8.98
CA LEU A 54 -7.63 3.95 -10.38
C LEU A 54 -7.80 2.44 -10.53
N ILE A 55 -7.01 1.64 -9.79
CA ILE A 55 -7.11 0.17 -9.83
C ILE A 55 -8.47 -0.30 -9.33
N VAL A 56 -8.97 0.25 -8.23
CA VAL A 56 -10.31 -0.08 -7.70
C VAL A 56 -11.40 0.29 -8.70
N ALA A 57 -11.29 1.46 -9.35
CA ALA A 57 -12.23 1.88 -10.37
C ALA A 57 -12.23 0.93 -11.57
N LEU A 58 -11.05 0.59 -12.10
CA LEU A 58 -10.90 -0.33 -13.22
C LEU A 58 -11.44 -1.74 -12.89
N GLY A 59 -11.10 -2.27 -11.71
CA GLY A 59 -11.60 -3.57 -11.25
C GLY A 59 -13.13 -3.60 -11.17
N LYS A 60 -13.74 -2.52 -10.67
CA LYS A 60 -15.21 -2.40 -10.65
C LYS A 60 -15.83 -2.30 -12.04
N THR A 61 -15.18 -1.60 -12.98
CA THR A 61 -15.68 -1.49 -14.36
C THR A 61 -15.54 -2.76 -15.18
N LEU A 62 -14.54 -3.60 -14.88
CA LEU A 62 -14.30 -4.87 -15.59
C LEU A 62 -15.09 -6.04 -15.00
N ALA A 63 -15.49 -5.95 -13.72
CA ALA A 63 -16.27 -6.97 -13.01
C ALA A 63 -17.79 -6.74 -13.06
N GLY A 64 -18.24 -5.59 -13.60
CA GLY A 64 -19.64 -5.28 -13.86
C GLY A 64 -20.00 -5.55 -15.31
#